data_AF-A0A537MEA0-F1
#
_entry.id   AF-A0A537MEA0-F1
#
_cell.length_a   1.000
_cell.length_b   1.000
_cell.length_c   1.000
_cell.angle_alpha   90.00
_cell.angle_beta   90.00
_cell.angle_gamma   90.00
#
_symmetry.space_group_name_H-M   'P 1'
#
loop_
_entity.id
_entity.type
_entity.pdbx_description
1 polymer ?
#
loop_
_entity_poly.entity_id
_entity_poly.type
_entity_poly.pdbx_seq_one_letter_code
_entity_poly.pdbx_strand_id
1 'polypeptide(L)'
;MRTLFLAAPLALLLQGCLARTAIDVVTLPVKVAGAGVDALTTSQAEADQRRGREIREAEEREGRIARRCERHPDRAECRGRTARTGEAPQGR
;
A
#
# COMPACT_ATOMS: atom_id res chain seq x y z
N MET A 1 -49.91 -24.70 29.77
CA MET A 1 -49.05 -25.37 28.76
C MET A 1 -48.60 -24.47 27.60
N ARG A 2 -49.31 -23.39 27.24
CA ARG A 2 -48.89 -22.42 26.18
C ARG A 2 -47.58 -21.66 26.47
N THR A 3 -47.25 -21.42 27.73
CA THR A 3 -46.03 -20.70 28.15
C THR A 3 -44.74 -21.49 27.92
N LEU A 4 -44.80 -22.83 27.98
CA LEU A 4 -43.66 -23.72 27.71
C LEU A 4 -43.27 -23.73 26.22
N PHE A 5 -44.25 -23.56 25.32
CA PHE A 5 -44.00 -23.52 23.86
C PHE A 5 -43.29 -22.24 23.40
N LEU A 6 -43.39 -21.12 24.13
CA LEU A 6 -42.65 -19.89 23.82
C LEU A 6 -41.27 -19.80 24.50
N ALA A 7 -41.05 -20.53 25.60
CA ALA A 7 -39.77 -20.48 26.34
C ALA A 7 -38.65 -21.31 25.68
N ALA A 8 -39.01 -22.41 24.99
CA ALA A 8 -38.07 -23.29 24.31
C ALA A 8 -37.24 -22.61 23.19
N PRO A 9 -37.81 -21.82 22.25
CA PRO A 9 -37.03 -21.14 21.24
C PRO A 9 -36.14 -20.03 21.82
N LEU A 10 -36.58 -19.37 22.90
CA LEU A 10 -35.80 -18.33 23.57
C LEU A 10 -34.53 -18.91 24.23
N ALA A 11 -34.64 -20.08 24.85
CA ALA A 11 -33.48 -20.79 25.39
C ALA A 11 -32.49 -21.19 24.28
N LEU A 12 -32.96 -21.70 23.13
CA LEU A 12 -32.11 -22.05 21.99
C LEU A 12 -31.39 -20.83 21.38
N LEU A 13 -32.06 -19.68 21.31
CA LEU A 13 -31.45 -18.43 20.84
C LEU A 13 -30.33 -17.96 21.79
N LEU A 14 -30.53 -18.10 23.11
CA LEU A 14 -29.48 -17.81 24.10
C LEU A 14 -28.28 -18.78 23.99
N GLN A 15 -28.53 -20.08 23.73
CA GLN A 15 -27.45 -21.05 23.45
C GLN A 15 -26.68 -20.68 22.16
N GLY A 16 -27.37 -20.14 21.15
CA GLY A 16 -26.76 -19.66 19.91
C GLY A 16 -25.81 -18.48 20.11
N CYS A 17 -26.14 -17.54 21.01
CA CYS A 17 -25.24 -16.44 21.38
C CYS A 17 -23.98 -16.93 22.11
N LEU A 18 -24.12 -17.85 23.06
CA LEU A 18 -22.99 -18.41 23.82
C LEU A 18 -22.05 -19.22 22.92
N ALA A 19 -22.61 -20.02 22.01
CA ALA A 19 -21.84 -20.78 21.03
C ALA A 19 -21.06 -19.87 20.08
N ARG A 20 -21.69 -18.78 19.59
CA ARG A 20 -21.02 -17.78 18.74
C ARG A 20 -19.86 -17.11 19.47
N THR A 21 -20.06 -16.71 20.73
CA THR A 21 -18.98 -16.10 21.53
C THR A 21 -17.85 -17.06 21.84
N ALA A 22 -18.12 -18.33 22.12
CA ALA A 22 -17.06 -19.33 22.34
C ALA A 22 -16.23 -19.56 21.07
N ILE A 23 -16.89 -19.67 19.91
CA ILE A 23 -16.23 -19.78 18.61
C ILE A 23 -15.40 -18.52 18.30
N ASP A 24 -15.95 -17.33 18.56
CA ASP A 24 -15.23 -16.08 18.34
C ASP A 24 -14.03 -15.92 19.27
N VAL A 25 -14.09 -16.39 20.53
CA VAL A 25 -12.94 -16.40 21.45
C VAL A 25 -11.84 -17.36 21.00
N VAL A 26 -12.21 -18.55 20.52
CA VAL A 26 -11.24 -19.53 20.01
C VAL A 26 -10.62 -19.08 18.68
N THR A 27 -11.39 -18.38 17.85
CA THR A 27 -10.91 -17.88 16.55
C THR A 27 -10.31 -16.47 16.62
N LEU A 28 -10.47 -15.76 17.75
CA LEU A 28 -9.95 -14.42 17.98
C LEU A 28 -8.43 -14.33 17.78
N PRO A 29 -7.61 -15.25 18.33
CA PRO A 29 -6.16 -15.21 18.15
C PRO A 29 -5.75 -15.35 16.69
N VAL A 30 -6.40 -16.23 15.93
CA VAL A 30 -6.11 -16.45 14.50
C VAL A 30 -6.47 -15.21 13.68
N LYS A 31 -7.62 -14.59 13.97
CA LYS A 31 -8.06 -13.34 13.31
C LYS A 31 -7.11 -12.17 13.64
N VAL A 32 -6.68 -12.04 14.89
CA VAL A 32 -5.76 -10.97 15.33
C VAL A 32 -4.36 -11.18 14.76
N ALA A 33 -3.85 -12.42 14.77
CA ALA A 33 -2.56 -12.73 14.17
C ALA A 33 -2.57 -12.51 12.65
N GLY A 34 -3.63 -12.94 11.95
CA GLY A 34 -3.80 -12.70 10.51
C GLY A 34 -3.84 -11.20 10.18
N ALA A 35 -4.66 -10.43 10.90
CA ALA A 35 -4.74 -8.98 10.72
C ALA A 35 -3.40 -8.26 11.01
N GLY A 36 -2.66 -8.71 12.02
CA GLY A 36 -1.33 -8.16 12.34
C GLY A 36 -0.29 -8.45 11.25
N VAL A 37 -0.27 -9.69 10.73
CA VAL A 37 0.65 -10.09 9.65
C VAL A 37 0.30 -9.38 8.33
N ASP A 38 -0.98 -9.22 8.02
CA ASP A 38 -1.44 -8.49 6.83
C ASP A 38 -1.13 -6.99 6.93
N ALA A 39 -1.28 -6.37 8.10
CA ALA A 39 -0.91 -4.98 8.33
C ALA A 39 0.61 -4.75 8.20
N LEU A 40 1.42 -5.68 8.72
CA LEU A 40 2.88 -5.61 8.59
C LEU A 40 3.34 -5.82 7.13
N THR A 41 2.66 -6.70 6.39
CA THR A 41 2.99 -7.00 4.99
C THR A 41 2.50 -5.89 4.04
N THR A 42 1.36 -5.27 4.32
CA THR A 42 0.84 -4.12 3.55
C THR A 42 1.68 -2.86 3.77
N SER A 43 2.23 -2.64 4.97
CA SER A 43 3.14 -1.51 5.23
C SER A 43 4.39 -1.55 4.34
N GLN A 44 4.89 -2.74 3.99
CA GLN A 44 6.02 -2.90 3.08
C GLN A 44 5.59 -2.71 1.61
N ALA A 45 4.44 -3.27 1.21
CA ALA A 45 3.92 -3.13 -0.14
C ALA A 45 3.58 -1.67 -0.51
N GLU A 46 3.05 -0.88 0.44
CA GLU A 46 2.81 0.55 0.24
C GLU A 46 4.11 1.37 0.15
N ALA A 47 5.14 1.00 0.92
CA ALA A 47 6.44 1.64 0.85
C ALA A 47 7.11 1.40 -0.52
N ASP A 48 7.05 0.16 -1.03
CA ASP A 48 7.62 -0.19 -2.34
C ASP A 48 6.90 0.51 -3.50
N GLN A 49 5.57 0.63 -3.43
CA GLN A 49 4.83 1.35 -4.45
C GLN A 49 5.13 2.86 -4.46
N ARG A 50 5.35 3.47 -3.29
CA ARG A 50 5.75 4.89 -3.19
C ARG A 50 7.15 5.09 -3.77
N ARG A 51 8.10 4.25 -3.37
CA ARG A 51 9.47 4.27 -3.90
C ARG A 51 9.49 4.11 -5.43
N GLY A 52 8.70 3.17 -5.97
CA GLY A 52 8.59 2.99 -7.42
C GLY A 52 7.93 4.15 -8.18
N ARG A 53 7.09 4.96 -7.52
CA ARG A 53 6.56 6.21 -8.09
C ARG A 53 7.61 7.31 -8.07
N GLU A 54 8.31 7.48 -6.96
CA GLU A 54 9.37 8.48 -6.80
C GLU A 54 10.50 8.29 -7.80
N ILE A 55 10.92 7.05 -8.04
CA ILE A 55 11.97 6.73 -9.04
C ILE A 55 11.51 7.14 -10.45
N ARG A 56 10.28 6.76 -10.86
CA ARG A 56 9.75 7.13 -12.18
C ARG A 56 9.64 8.64 -12.35
N GLU A 57 9.18 9.35 -11.33
CA GLU A 57 9.13 10.81 -11.36
C GLU A 57 10.52 11.45 -11.46
N ALA A 58 11.51 10.92 -10.73
CA ALA A 58 12.88 11.40 -10.78
C ALA A 58 13.50 11.21 -12.17
N GLU A 59 13.37 10.01 -12.73
CA GLU A 59 13.84 9.67 -14.08
C GLU A 59 13.17 10.54 -15.15
N GLU A 60 11.86 10.76 -15.04
CA GLU A 60 11.14 11.63 -15.96
C GLU A 60 11.60 13.09 -15.88
N ARG A 61 11.81 13.62 -14.66
CA ARG A 61 12.32 14.99 -14.47
C ARG A 61 13.69 15.13 -15.11
N GLU A 62 14.58 14.18 -14.87
CA GLU A 62 15.92 14.17 -15.45
C GLU A 62 15.88 14.05 -16.98
N GLY A 63 15.04 13.17 -17.51
CA GLY A 63 14.83 13.01 -18.96
C GLY A 63 14.23 14.26 -19.62
N ARG A 64 13.32 14.98 -18.96
CA ARG A 64 12.79 16.26 -19.46
C ARG A 64 13.86 17.33 -19.56
N ILE A 65 14.72 17.45 -18.53
CA ILE A 65 15.86 18.37 -18.56
C ILE A 65 16.83 17.95 -19.69
N ALA A 66 17.01 16.64 -19.91
CA ALA A 66 17.91 16.11 -20.93
C ALA A 66 17.48 16.58 -22.32
N ARG A 67 16.23 16.30 -22.67
CA ARG A 67 15.61 16.68 -23.94
C ARG A 67 15.59 18.20 -24.13
N ARG A 68 15.42 18.97 -23.05
CA ARG A 68 15.47 20.43 -23.11
C ARG A 68 16.89 20.92 -23.44
N CYS A 69 17.91 20.32 -22.85
CA CYS A 69 19.30 20.66 -23.10
C CYS A 69 19.80 20.17 -24.47
N GLU A 70 19.27 19.05 -24.97
CA GLU A 70 19.51 18.59 -26.33
C GLU A 70 18.95 19.58 -27.37
N ARG A 71 17.76 20.14 -27.11
CA ARG A 71 17.12 21.14 -27.99
C ARG A 71 17.70 22.55 -27.83
N HIS A 72 18.13 22.90 -26.62
CA HIS A 72 18.59 24.24 -26.26
C HIS A 72 19.84 24.16 -25.37
N PRO A 73 21.01 23.87 -25.96
CA PRO A 73 22.26 23.66 -25.21
C PRO A 73 22.77 24.92 -24.52
N ASP A 74 22.40 26.11 -25.00
CA ASP A 74 22.90 27.39 -24.50
C ASP A 74 22.32 27.80 -23.13
N ARG A 75 21.33 27.06 -22.62
CA ARG A 75 20.71 27.40 -21.34
C ARG A 75 21.68 27.15 -20.18
N ALA A 76 21.70 28.07 -19.22
CA ALA A 76 22.56 27.98 -18.04
C ALA A 76 22.35 26.68 -17.23
N GLU A 77 21.10 26.19 -17.16
CA GLU A 77 20.73 24.93 -16.49
C GLU A 77 21.41 23.68 -17.08
N CYS A 78 21.83 23.74 -18.36
CA CYS A 78 22.45 22.63 -19.07
C CYS A 78 23.95 22.48 -18.77
N ARG A 79 24.63 23.58 -18.48
CA ARG A 79 26.07 23.61 -18.16
C ARG A 79 26.41 22.79 -16.91
N GLY A 80 25.56 22.84 -15.89
CA GLY A 80 25.73 22.06 -14.66
C GLY A 80 25.32 20.59 -14.79
N ARG A 81 24.59 20.23 -15.85
CA ARG A 81 24.22 18.84 -16.14
C ARG A 81 25.36 18.11 -16.83
N THR A 82 25.91 18.68 -17.91
CA THR A 82 27.03 18.09 -18.66
C THR A 82 28.24 17.80 -17.78
N ALA A 83 28.53 18.68 -16.82
CA ALA A 83 29.59 18.47 -15.83
C ALA A 83 29.32 17.30 -14.87
N ARG A 84 28.06 16.96 -14.59
CA ARG A 84 27.66 15.86 -13.69
C ARG A 84 27.53 14.51 -14.40
N THR A 85 26.96 14.50 -15.61
CA THR A 85 26.75 13.27 -16.38
C THR A 85 27.91 12.93 -17.32
N GLY A 86 28.86 13.86 -17.54
CA GLY A 86 29.94 13.67 -18.52
C GLY A 86 29.46 13.62 -19.98
N GLU A 87 28.17 13.84 -20.21
CA GLU A 87 27.53 13.74 -21.51
C GLU A 87 27.64 15.11 -22.19
N ALA A 88 28.49 15.21 -23.21
CA ALA A 88 28.50 16.38 -24.09
C ALA A 88 27.16 16.47 -24.81
N PRO A 89 26.58 17.67 -25.03
CA PRO A 89 25.38 17.78 -25.83
C PRO A 89 25.67 17.17 -27.21
N GLN A 90 24.99 16.06 -27.53
CA GLN A 90 25.18 15.35 -28.79
C GLN A 90 24.52 16.16 -29.90
N GLY A 91 25.22 17.20 -30.34
CA GLY A 91 24.86 17.98 -31.53
C GLY A 91 25.10 17.12 -32.77
N ARG A 92 24.08 17.01 -33.62
CA ARG A 92 24.28 16.64 -35.03
C ARG A 92 24.91 17.79 -35.78
#